data_AF-A0AAV0VKR5-F1
#
_entry.id   AF-A0AAV0VKR5-F1
#
_cell.length_a   1.000
_cell.length_b   1.000
_cell.length_c   1.000
_cell.angle_alpha   90.00
_cell.angle_beta   90.00
_cell.angle_gamma   90.00
#
_symmetry.space_group_name_H-M   'P 1'
#
loop_
_entity.id
_entity.type
_entity.pdbx_description
1 polymer ?
#
loop_
_entity_poly.entity_id
_entity_poly.type
_entity_poly.pdbx_seq_one_letter_code
_entity_poly.pdbx_strand_id
1 'polypeptide(L)'
;MSIDEHKVAAELYISAEEFDRSIDIMVHNCWTHMLLELGRHTDKAEETVLSRIGDELRKLGDTESAVEIYAKLGKDMGPDMVSLHVEAHNWDQAFALVEKNPIFAPLVYLPYAEWLAENDKFVEAQKAFLKGGRPERAFQVLQMLTENAVDEQRFQDAGHYYWLLSRQYLNIASNSNENSQNDKMINQYNLYDKYASIYYAYNAIHRYMEDPFMSYQPETLFNISRFLMNETKNIHLKGVSKFAILYSLSKQALTMRAFKLARQILTKLQQLRIPSEYQDYVDLASLSIRAKPFHDNEDLLSMCYRCLTYNSPVVQTCITCNHKFIFSHIKFEILPLIEFQLEDNISDTEALKLIQNSHDESKSKQSENKSQKMNTFILDEESQDQSVDPFTYKLMNFENKENSYQPIKVNKTILQSMSTTSIIVCKWPKPLKFKYYRNVLPGFLVTNCQNCFKMFHSDEYEVEVLRFGYCPFCRTKTG
;
A
#
# COMPACT_ATOMS: atom_id res chain seq x y z
N MET A 1 -6.51 44.80 50.77
CA MET A 1 -5.28 45.48 50.35
C MET A 1 -5.43 45.83 48.88
N SER A 2 -5.04 47.04 48.52
CA SER A 2 -5.06 47.55 47.15
C SER A 2 -4.10 46.73 46.27
N ILE A 3 -4.39 46.58 44.97
CA ILE A 3 -3.52 45.90 43.99
C ILE A 3 -2.08 46.48 44.04
N ASP A 4 -1.94 47.78 44.32
CA ASP A 4 -0.63 48.44 44.45
C ASP A 4 0.13 48.05 45.73
N GLU A 5 -0.58 47.78 46.84
CA GLU A 5 0.08 47.36 48.10
C GLU A 5 0.73 45.99 47.95
N HIS A 6 0.11 45.09 47.18
CA HIS A 6 0.66 43.78 46.88
C HIS A 6 1.89 43.84 45.95
N LYS A 7 1.95 44.82 45.03
CA LYS A 7 3.11 45.03 44.16
C LYS A 7 4.31 45.55 44.95
N VAL A 8 4.06 46.57 45.76
CA VAL A 8 5.08 47.15 46.64
C VAL A 8 5.59 46.11 47.64
N ALA A 9 4.71 45.26 48.18
CA ALA A 9 5.12 44.15 49.03
C ALA A 9 6.04 43.16 48.29
N ALA A 10 5.69 42.77 47.06
CA ALA A 10 6.52 41.87 46.26
C ALA A 10 7.89 42.48 45.95
N GLU A 11 7.97 43.75 45.52
CA GLU A 11 9.23 44.46 45.29
C GLU A 11 10.10 44.58 46.55
N LEU A 12 9.47 44.81 47.71
CA LEU A 12 10.17 44.82 49.00
C LEU A 12 10.77 43.45 49.33
N TYR A 13 10.05 42.36 49.10
CA TYR A 13 10.57 41.00 49.32
C TYR A 13 11.71 40.64 48.35
N ILE A 14 11.65 41.10 47.09
CA ILE A 14 12.77 40.98 46.13
C ILE A 14 14.01 41.70 46.67
N SER A 15 13.85 42.92 47.17
CA SER A 15 14.97 43.72 47.72
C SER A 15 15.57 43.11 49.00
N ALA A 16 14.82 42.24 49.68
CA ALA A 16 15.23 41.54 50.89
C ALA A 16 15.83 40.14 50.61
N GLU A 17 16.03 39.77 49.33
CA GLU A 17 16.49 38.43 48.89
C GLU A 17 15.56 37.28 49.32
N GLU A 18 14.31 37.58 49.75
CA GLU A 18 13.30 36.59 50.10
C GLU A 18 12.44 36.24 48.85
N PHE A 19 13.05 35.58 47.87
CA PHE A 19 12.39 35.27 46.59
C PHE A 19 11.15 34.38 46.73
N ASP A 20 11.14 33.43 47.67
CA ASP A 20 10.03 32.48 47.85
C ASP A 20 8.70 33.17 48.18
N ARG A 21 8.72 34.15 49.09
CA ARG A 21 7.51 34.90 49.48
C ARG A 21 7.04 35.84 48.39
N SER A 22 7.99 36.43 47.65
CA SER A 22 7.68 37.26 46.50
C SER A 22 6.97 36.46 45.41
N ILE A 23 7.47 35.27 45.09
CA ILE A 23 6.86 34.36 44.10
C ILE A 23 5.43 33.99 44.53
N ASP A 24 5.21 33.62 45.79
CA ASP A 24 3.88 33.25 46.28
C ASP A 24 2.85 34.41 46.16
N ILE A 25 3.27 35.64 46.43
CA ILE A 25 2.43 36.84 46.25
C ILE A 25 2.12 37.08 44.76
N MET A 26 3.11 36.90 43.89
CA MET A 26 2.94 37.09 42.45
C MET A 26 2.05 36.02 41.81
N VAL A 27 2.15 34.76 42.26
CA VAL A 27 1.32 33.64 41.81
C VAL A 27 -0.13 33.83 42.22
N HIS A 28 -0.39 34.22 43.49
CA HIS A 28 -1.74 34.48 43.97
C HIS A 28 -2.49 35.57 43.19
N ASN A 29 -1.76 36.52 42.60
CA ASN A 29 -2.31 37.60 41.80
C ASN A 29 -2.21 37.38 40.28
N CYS A 30 -1.71 36.22 39.83
CA CYS A 30 -1.50 35.85 38.43
C CYS A 30 -0.63 36.86 37.64
N TRP A 31 0.41 37.42 38.25
CA TRP A 31 1.27 38.42 37.61
C TRP A 31 2.40 37.81 36.78
N THR A 32 2.05 37.22 35.63
CA THR A 32 3.01 36.51 34.76
C THR A 32 4.17 37.38 34.26
N HIS A 33 3.90 38.65 33.91
CA HIS A 33 4.94 39.58 33.46
C HIS A 33 5.99 39.91 34.55
N MET A 34 5.56 40.11 35.80
CA MET A 34 6.50 40.40 36.90
C MET A 34 7.28 39.15 37.32
N LEU A 35 6.68 37.95 37.20
CA LEU A 35 7.40 36.68 37.38
C LEU A 35 8.49 36.49 36.32
N LEU A 36 8.22 36.83 35.05
CA LEU A 36 9.20 36.81 33.97
C LEU A 36 10.33 37.81 34.22
N GLU A 37 10.02 39.05 34.59
CA GLU A 37 11.03 40.07 34.92
C GLU A 37 11.90 39.63 36.10
N LEU A 38 11.30 39.07 37.15
CA LEU A 38 12.03 38.52 38.28
C LEU A 38 12.97 37.40 37.81
N GLY A 39 12.50 36.45 37.01
CA GLY A 39 13.34 35.39 36.44
C GLY A 39 14.44 35.88 35.48
N ARG A 40 14.23 36.99 34.76
CA ARG A 40 15.26 37.65 33.95
C ARG A 40 16.32 38.35 34.81
N HIS A 41 15.96 38.87 35.97
CA HIS A 41 16.88 39.51 36.91
C HIS A 41 17.60 38.53 37.86
N THR A 42 17.05 37.34 38.09
CA THR A 42 17.70 36.29 38.90
C THR A 42 18.96 35.74 38.23
N ASP A 43 20.03 35.53 39.00
CA ASP A 43 21.28 34.97 38.50
C ASP A 43 21.18 33.48 38.15
N LYS A 44 22.02 33.02 37.22
CA LYS A 44 22.05 31.61 36.78
C LYS A 44 22.44 30.61 37.89
N ALA A 45 23.02 31.09 38.99
CA ALA A 45 23.42 30.27 40.12
C ALA A 45 22.23 29.85 41.01
N GLU A 46 21.11 30.58 40.94
CA GLU A 46 19.90 30.29 41.73
C GLU A 46 18.94 29.37 40.98
N GLU A 47 19.41 28.16 40.70
CA GLU A 47 18.67 27.14 39.93
C GLU A 47 17.31 26.80 40.55
N THR A 48 17.22 26.82 41.89
CA THR A 48 16.00 26.51 42.65
C THR A 48 14.92 27.57 42.49
N VAL A 49 15.31 28.86 42.48
CA VAL A 49 14.39 30.00 42.33
C VAL A 49 13.88 30.05 40.89
N LEU A 50 14.77 29.91 39.90
CA LEU A 50 14.40 29.86 38.49
C LEU A 50 13.48 28.66 38.17
N SER A 51 13.74 27.48 38.75
CA SER A 51 12.88 26.30 38.56
C SER A 51 11.47 26.55 39.09
N ARG A 52 11.36 27.16 40.28
CA ARG A 52 10.07 27.48 40.89
C ARG A 52 9.29 28.51 40.07
N ILE A 53 9.96 29.55 39.56
CA ILE A 53 9.34 30.54 38.66
C ILE A 53 8.82 29.85 37.39
N GLY A 54 9.61 28.95 36.79
CA GLY A 54 9.19 28.16 35.63
C GLY A 54 7.97 27.27 35.90
N ASP A 55 7.96 26.55 37.02
CA ASP A 55 6.86 25.66 37.41
C ASP A 55 5.56 26.45 37.69
N GLU A 56 5.67 27.62 38.33
CA GLU A 56 4.53 28.48 38.61
C GLU A 56 3.99 29.18 37.35
N LEU A 57 4.87 29.64 36.44
CA LEU A 57 4.46 30.15 35.12
C LEU A 57 3.73 29.09 34.30
N ARG A 58 4.20 27.83 34.35
CA ARG A 58 3.53 26.69 33.73
C ARG A 58 2.14 26.44 34.30
N LYS A 59 1.97 26.46 35.63
CA LYS A 59 0.65 26.32 36.28
C LYS A 59 -0.31 27.45 35.91
N LEU A 60 0.21 28.66 35.70
CA LEU A 60 -0.57 29.81 35.27
C LEU A 60 -0.94 29.78 33.77
N GLY A 61 -0.39 28.83 33.00
CA GLY A 61 -0.68 28.65 31.57
C GLY A 61 0.16 29.54 30.63
N ASP A 62 1.13 30.30 31.15
CA ASP A 62 2.02 31.15 30.36
C ASP A 62 3.27 30.36 29.94
N THR A 63 3.08 29.51 28.93
CA THR A 63 4.09 28.57 28.46
C THR A 63 5.25 29.23 27.73
N GLU A 64 5.02 30.37 27.06
CA GLU A 64 6.09 31.11 26.35
C GLU A 64 7.09 31.71 27.34
N SER A 65 6.58 32.33 28.41
CA SER A 65 7.39 32.87 29.50
C SER A 65 8.15 31.77 30.24
N ALA A 66 7.51 30.63 30.47
CA ALA A 66 8.16 29.48 31.08
C ALA A 66 9.34 28.95 30.25
N VAL A 67 9.18 28.84 28.91
CA VAL A 67 10.27 28.40 28.00
C VAL A 67 11.49 29.31 28.11
N GLU A 68 11.31 30.63 28.22
CA GLU A 68 12.43 31.56 28.39
C GLU A 68 13.21 31.32 29.70
N ILE A 69 12.49 31.07 30.80
CA ILE A 69 13.10 30.79 32.11
C ILE A 69 13.82 29.44 32.12
N TYR A 70 13.23 28.38 31.55
CA TYR A 70 13.90 27.08 31.44
C TYR A 70 15.09 27.10 30.46
N ALA A 71 15.06 27.96 29.43
CA ALA A 71 16.22 28.18 28.55
C ALA A 71 17.38 28.87 29.31
N LYS A 72 17.05 29.78 30.24
CA LYS A 72 18.05 30.46 31.06
C LYS A 72 18.71 29.50 32.08
N LEU A 73 17.97 28.50 32.55
CA LEU A 73 18.43 27.41 33.42
C LEU A 73 19.43 26.45 32.74
N GLY A 74 19.62 26.52 31.42
CA GLY A 74 20.41 25.53 30.68
C GLY A 74 19.75 24.15 30.63
N LYS A 75 18.46 24.07 30.99
CA LYS A 75 17.60 22.87 30.87
C LYS A 75 16.93 22.80 29.49
N ASP A 76 17.50 23.47 28.49
CA ASP A 76 17.06 23.54 27.09
C ASP A 76 16.79 22.17 26.47
N MET A 77 17.45 21.13 27.00
CA MET A 77 17.46 19.76 26.48
C MET A 77 16.75 18.76 27.42
N GLY A 78 16.09 19.22 28.49
CA GLY A 78 15.42 18.39 29.48
C GLY A 78 14.00 17.94 29.08
N PRO A 79 13.46 16.91 29.74
CA PRO A 79 12.08 16.43 29.50
C PRO A 79 11.02 17.50 29.81
N ASP A 80 11.30 18.39 30.77
CA ASP A 80 10.38 19.44 31.19
C ASP A 80 10.14 20.45 30.07
N MET A 81 11.20 20.86 29.36
CA MET A 81 11.13 21.74 28.18
C MET A 81 10.31 21.11 27.06
N VAL A 82 10.52 19.82 26.78
CA VAL A 82 9.74 19.11 25.77
C VAL A 82 8.27 19.05 26.17
N SER A 83 7.96 18.78 27.44
CA SER A 83 6.58 18.77 27.92
C SER A 83 5.89 20.13 27.82
N LEU A 84 6.63 21.23 28.05
CA LEU A 84 6.14 22.60 27.88
C LEU A 84 5.81 22.93 26.43
N HIS A 85 6.69 22.58 25.48
CA HIS A 85 6.40 22.80 24.06
C HIS A 85 5.21 21.98 23.57
N VAL A 86 5.01 20.78 24.13
CA VAL A 86 3.85 19.94 23.85
C VAL A 86 2.56 20.55 24.40
N GLU A 87 2.59 21.04 25.65
CA GLU A 87 1.46 21.76 26.27
C GLU A 87 1.09 23.04 25.53
N ALA A 88 2.11 23.76 25.02
CA ALA A 88 1.93 24.95 24.20
C ALA A 88 1.51 24.66 22.74
N HIS A 89 1.40 23.39 22.34
CA HIS A 89 1.19 22.96 20.95
C HIS A 89 2.23 23.50 19.94
N ASN A 90 3.42 23.85 20.41
CA ASN A 90 4.55 24.31 19.57
C ASN A 90 5.32 23.10 19.02
N TRP A 91 4.67 22.36 18.11
CA TRP A 91 5.17 21.10 17.57
C TRP A 91 6.50 21.24 16.82
N ASP A 92 6.72 22.33 16.09
CA ASP A 92 7.95 22.54 15.31
C ASP A 92 9.21 22.58 16.20
N GLN A 93 9.13 23.29 17.32
CA GLN A 93 10.22 23.35 18.31
C GLN A 93 10.36 22.01 19.04
N ALA A 94 9.24 21.34 19.35
CA ALA A 94 9.26 20.01 19.95
C ALA A 94 9.92 18.96 19.03
N PHE A 95 9.67 18.99 17.72
CA PHE A 95 10.32 18.10 16.76
C PHE A 95 11.81 18.40 16.62
N ALA A 96 12.21 19.68 16.61
CA ALA A 96 13.62 20.06 16.59
C ALA A 96 14.39 19.53 17.83
N LEU A 97 13.73 19.48 19.00
CA LEU A 97 14.30 18.87 20.21
C LEU A 97 14.39 17.35 20.13
N VAL A 98 13.40 16.68 19.53
CA VAL A 98 13.42 15.22 19.32
C VAL A 98 14.46 14.79 18.30
N GLU A 99 14.70 15.60 17.25
CA GLU A 99 15.77 15.34 16.28
C GLU A 99 17.15 15.39 16.93
N LYS A 100 17.34 16.29 17.91
CA LYS A 100 18.57 16.36 18.71
C LYS A 100 18.68 15.19 19.69
N ASN A 101 17.56 14.79 20.31
CA ASN A 101 17.50 13.75 21.33
C ASN A 101 16.35 12.74 21.07
N PRO A 102 16.62 11.62 20.37
CA PRO A 102 15.58 10.64 20.02
C PRO A 102 14.88 9.96 21.22
N ILE A 103 15.46 10.05 22.43
CA ILE A 103 14.92 9.46 23.66
C ILE A 103 13.55 10.06 24.00
N PHE A 104 13.32 11.34 23.66
CA PHE A 104 12.07 12.04 23.95
C PHE A 104 11.00 11.86 22.87
N ALA A 105 11.24 11.04 21.84
CA ALA A 105 10.28 10.81 20.76
C ALA A 105 8.88 10.39 21.27
N PRO A 106 8.74 9.45 22.23
CA PRO A 106 7.41 9.10 22.76
C PRO A 106 6.70 10.26 23.47
N LEU A 107 7.46 11.17 24.10
CA LEU A 107 6.91 12.29 24.87
C LEU A 107 6.25 13.34 23.96
N VAL A 108 6.76 13.52 22.74
CA VAL A 108 6.20 14.46 21.75
C VAL A 108 5.20 13.79 20.82
N TYR A 109 5.56 12.65 20.25
CA TYR A 109 4.76 12.03 19.20
C TYR A 109 3.44 11.45 19.71
N LEU A 110 3.33 11.05 20.98
CA LEU A 110 2.06 10.53 21.52
C LEU A 110 1.02 11.63 21.72
N PRO A 111 1.30 12.75 22.43
CA PRO A 111 0.35 13.86 22.51
C PRO A 111 0.07 14.48 21.14
N TYR A 112 1.08 14.55 20.26
CA TYR A 112 0.86 15.01 18.89
C TYR A 112 -0.10 14.11 18.11
N ALA A 113 0.02 12.78 18.27
CA ALA A 113 -0.88 11.84 17.62
C ALA A 113 -2.32 11.95 18.16
N GLU A 114 -2.49 12.17 19.47
CA GLU A 114 -3.80 12.41 20.09
C GLU A 114 -4.41 13.71 19.57
N TRP A 115 -3.65 14.80 19.53
CA TRP A 115 -4.07 16.07 18.93
C TRP A 115 -4.45 15.93 17.45
N LEU A 116 -3.67 15.18 16.67
CA LEU A 116 -4.02 14.90 15.26
C LEU A 116 -5.30 14.07 15.13
N ALA A 117 -5.54 13.13 16.05
CA ALA A 117 -6.75 12.32 16.06
C ALA A 117 -7.98 13.16 16.43
N GLU A 118 -7.86 14.09 17.38
CA GLU A 118 -8.91 15.05 17.74
C GLU A 118 -9.26 16.00 16.59
N ASN A 119 -8.31 16.30 15.71
CA ASN A 119 -8.48 17.13 14.52
C ASN A 119 -8.81 16.33 13.24
N ASP A 120 -9.28 15.09 13.35
CA ASP A 120 -9.65 14.20 12.25
C ASP A 120 -8.52 13.87 11.24
N LYS A 121 -7.26 14.16 11.58
CA LYS A 121 -6.07 13.86 10.75
C LYS A 121 -5.54 12.47 11.05
N PHE A 122 -6.39 11.46 10.93
CA PHE A 122 -6.10 10.11 11.42
C PHE A 122 -4.91 9.41 10.71
N VAL A 123 -4.65 9.69 9.43
CA VAL A 123 -3.50 9.10 8.69
C VAL A 123 -2.17 9.64 9.23
N GLU A 124 -2.14 10.92 9.60
CA GLU A 124 -0.97 11.53 10.24
C GLU A 124 -0.84 11.06 11.68
N ALA A 125 -1.96 10.98 12.41
CA ALA A 125 -2.02 10.47 13.78
C ALA A 125 -1.46 9.04 13.86
N GLN A 126 -1.83 8.18 12.93
CA GLN A 126 -1.32 6.81 12.85
C GLN A 126 0.21 6.77 12.68
N LYS A 127 0.77 7.60 11.79
CA LYS A 127 2.23 7.71 11.61
C LYS A 127 2.92 8.24 12.86
N ALA A 128 2.30 9.21 13.54
CA ALA A 128 2.80 9.75 14.79
C ALA A 128 2.78 8.70 15.91
N PHE A 129 1.71 7.90 16.06
CA PHE A 129 1.68 6.79 17.03
C PHE A 129 2.77 5.74 16.80
N LEU A 130 3.08 5.43 15.53
CA LEU A 130 4.20 4.55 15.18
C LEU A 130 5.54 5.14 15.60
N LYS A 131 5.77 6.44 15.34
CA LYS A 131 6.99 7.16 15.77
C LYS A 131 7.09 7.28 17.30
N GLY A 132 5.95 7.38 17.99
CA GLY A 132 5.86 7.45 19.45
C GLY A 132 5.99 6.10 20.16
N GLY A 133 6.23 5.00 19.42
CA GLY A 133 6.45 3.68 20.01
C GLY A 133 5.19 2.97 20.54
N ARG A 134 3.98 3.41 20.16
CA ARG A 134 2.72 2.73 20.49
C ARG A 134 2.05 2.14 19.24
N PRO A 135 2.57 1.01 18.71
CA PRO A 135 2.04 0.40 17.49
C PRO A 135 0.62 -0.15 17.65
N GLU A 136 0.21 -0.56 18.85
CA GLU A 136 -1.13 -1.10 19.11
C GLU A 136 -2.23 -0.06 18.91
N ARG A 137 -2.05 1.16 19.43
CA ARG A 137 -2.98 2.27 19.20
C ARG A 137 -3.01 2.67 17.72
N ALA A 138 -1.85 2.72 17.07
CA ALA A 138 -1.76 2.97 15.63
C ALA A 138 -2.55 1.94 14.81
N PHE A 139 -2.52 0.66 15.23
CA PHE A 139 -3.29 -0.42 14.62
C PHE A 139 -4.80 -0.23 14.80
N GLN A 140 -5.26 0.07 16.03
CA GLN A 140 -6.67 0.32 16.33
C GLN A 140 -7.24 1.49 15.51
N VAL A 141 -6.52 2.62 15.45
CA VAL A 141 -6.91 3.78 14.64
C VAL A 141 -7.01 3.40 13.16
N LEU A 142 -6.05 2.64 12.63
CA LEU A 142 -6.09 2.21 11.23
C LEU A 142 -7.27 1.27 10.96
N GLN A 143 -7.60 0.37 11.88
CA GLN A 143 -8.74 -0.52 11.73
C GLN A 143 -10.06 0.28 11.71
N MET A 144 -10.24 1.23 12.63
CA MET A 144 -11.41 2.12 12.64
C MET A 144 -11.52 2.94 11.35
N LEU A 145 -10.40 3.50 10.87
CA LEU A 145 -10.38 4.21 9.58
C LEU A 145 -10.80 3.33 8.42
N THR A 146 -10.38 2.07 8.45
CA THR A 146 -10.72 1.10 7.40
C THR A 146 -12.21 0.80 7.39
N GLU A 147 -12.80 0.56 8.56
CA GLU A 147 -14.23 0.30 8.72
C GLU A 147 -15.07 1.52 8.31
N ASN A 148 -14.68 2.72 8.75
CA ASN A 148 -15.33 3.97 8.36
C ASN A 148 -15.23 4.24 6.86
N ALA A 149 -14.06 4.02 6.24
CA ALA A 149 -13.90 4.21 4.80
C ALA A 149 -14.79 3.27 3.98
N VAL A 150 -15.05 2.05 4.48
CA VAL A 150 -16.00 1.12 3.85
C VAL A 150 -17.45 1.60 4.02
N ASP A 151 -17.79 2.14 5.19
CA ASP A 151 -19.14 2.68 5.47
C ASP A 151 -19.45 3.95 4.69
N GLU A 152 -18.47 4.84 4.54
CA GLU A 152 -18.52 6.05 3.71
C GLU A 152 -18.40 5.73 2.21
N GLN A 153 -18.26 4.47 1.81
CA GLN A 153 -18.11 4.02 0.42
C GLN A 153 -16.86 4.58 -0.29
N ARG A 154 -15.85 5.01 0.47
CA ARG A 154 -14.54 5.45 -0.03
C ARG A 154 -13.63 4.26 -0.28
N PHE A 155 -14.00 3.44 -1.27
CA PHE A 155 -13.34 2.16 -1.53
C PHE A 155 -11.87 2.27 -1.93
N GLN A 156 -11.46 3.37 -2.57
CA GLN A 156 -10.04 3.63 -2.86
C GLN A 156 -9.20 3.78 -1.59
N ASP A 157 -9.76 4.44 -0.56
CA ASP A 157 -9.11 4.63 0.74
C ASP A 157 -9.14 3.33 1.55
N ALA A 158 -10.28 2.65 1.56
CA ALA A 158 -10.41 1.33 2.19
C ALA A 158 -9.37 0.34 1.63
N GLY A 159 -9.18 0.29 0.30
CA GLY A 159 -8.16 -0.54 -0.34
C GLY A 159 -6.74 -0.21 0.15
N HIS A 160 -6.42 1.07 0.28
CA HIS A 160 -5.12 1.53 0.79
C HIS A 160 -4.93 1.17 2.27
N TYR A 161 -5.95 1.37 3.12
CA TYR A 161 -5.87 1.06 4.55
C TYR A 161 -5.77 -0.43 4.82
N TYR A 162 -6.49 -1.28 4.07
CA TYR A 162 -6.31 -2.74 4.16
C TYR A 162 -4.91 -3.18 3.73
N TRP A 163 -4.31 -2.53 2.72
CA TRP A 163 -2.91 -2.79 2.36
C TRP A 163 -1.95 -2.39 3.49
N LEU A 164 -2.21 -1.28 4.17
CA LEU A 164 -1.39 -0.85 5.31
C LEU A 164 -1.54 -1.78 6.52
N LEU A 165 -2.76 -2.27 6.80
CA LEU A 165 -3.02 -3.29 7.82
C LEU A 165 -2.25 -4.56 7.51
N SER A 166 -2.27 -5.02 6.25
CA SER A 166 -1.51 -6.21 5.86
C SER A 166 -0.01 -6.03 6.12
N ARG A 167 0.56 -4.86 5.77
CA ARG A 167 1.97 -4.55 6.10
C ARG A 167 2.27 -4.64 7.59
N GLN A 168 1.38 -4.16 8.45
CA GLN A 168 1.56 -4.24 9.90
C GLN A 168 1.59 -5.69 10.39
N TYR A 169 0.70 -6.56 9.88
CA TYR A 169 0.74 -7.99 10.19
C TYR A 169 2.04 -8.67 9.74
N LEU A 170 2.57 -8.25 8.58
CA LEU A 170 3.85 -8.76 8.09
C LEU A 170 5.02 -8.33 9.01
N ASN A 171 5.02 -7.08 9.48
CA ASN A 171 6.03 -6.56 10.41
C ASN A 171 5.94 -7.22 11.79
N ILE A 172 4.73 -7.54 12.27
CA ILE A 172 4.55 -8.31 13.51
C ILE A 172 5.12 -9.72 13.33
N ALA A 173 4.79 -10.39 12.21
CA ALA A 173 5.30 -11.71 11.90
C ALA A 173 6.83 -11.77 11.71
N SER A 174 7.47 -10.66 11.32
CA SER A 174 8.93 -10.59 11.23
C SER A 174 9.62 -10.47 12.59
N ASN A 175 8.93 -9.89 13.57
CA ASN A 175 9.46 -9.67 14.92
C ASN A 175 9.15 -10.84 15.88
N SER A 176 8.14 -11.64 15.58
CA SER A 176 7.75 -12.81 16.37
C SER A 176 8.66 -14.01 16.09
N ASN A 177 9.31 -14.53 17.12
CA ASN A 177 10.18 -15.71 17.06
C ASN A 177 9.42 -17.05 17.11
N GLU A 178 8.10 -17.05 17.33
CA GLU A 178 7.27 -18.26 17.42
C GLU A 178 6.63 -18.65 16.08
N ASN A 179 7.00 -19.82 15.54
CA ASN A 179 6.53 -20.30 14.23
C ASN A 179 5.00 -20.44 14.11
N SER A 180 4.28 -20.82 15.16
CA SER A 180 2.83 -21.04 15.10
C SER A 180 2.01 -19.74 15.05
N GLN A 181 2.52 -18.67 15.66
CA GLN A 181 1.91 -17.33 15.57
C GLN A 181 2.23 -16.71 14.20
N ASN A 182 3.44 -16.96 13.68
CA ASN A 182 3.85 -16.47 12.36
C ASN A 182 2.91 -16.96 11.25
N ASP A 183 2.53 -18.23 11.24
CA ASP A 183 1.59 -18.75 10.22
C ASP A 183 0.22 -18.08 10.29
N LYS A 184 -0.30 -17.82 11.50
CA LYS A 184 -1.57 -17.09 11.68
C LYS A 184 -1.45 -15.65 11.16
N MET A 185 -0.36 -14.96 11.47
CA MET A 185 -0.13 -13.59 11.02
C MET A 185 0.07 -13.51 9.50
N ILE A 186 0.75 -14.49 8.90
CA ILE A 186 0.91 -14.60 7.43
C ILE A 186 -0.45 -14.85 6.75
N ASN A 187 -1.31 -15.68 7.35
CA ASN A 187 -2.66 -15.90 6.84
C ASN A 187 -3.51 -14.62 6.89
N GLN A 188 -3.41 -13.84 7.99
CA GLN A 188 -4.08 -12.53 8.09
C GLN A 188 -3.52 -11.53 7.07
N TYR A 189 -2.20 -11.50 6.88
CA TYR A 189 -1.57 -10.72 5.82
C TYR A 189 -2.15 -11.04 4.44
N ASN A 190 -2.22 -12.33 4.08
CA ASN A 190 -2.75 -12.78 2.79
C ASN A 190 -4.23 -12.43 2.63
N LEU A 191 -5.01 -12.47 3.72
CA LEU A 191 -6.42 -12.11 3.71
C LEU A 191 -6.60 -10.60 3.47
N TYR A 192 -5.88 -9.76 4.22
CA TYR A 192 -5.99 -8.30 4.06
C TYR A 192 -5.38 -7.79 2.76
N ASP A 193 -4.34 -8.43 2.22
CA ASP A 193 -3.83 -8.10 0.87
C ASP A 193 -4.86 -8.41 -0.24
N LYS A 194 -5.64 -9.50 -0.06
CA LYS A 194 -6.78 -9.77 -0.95
C LYS A 194 -7.87 -8.71 -0.80
N TYR A 195 -8.25 -8.36 0.43
CA TYR A 195 -9.26 -7.32 0.67
C TYR A 195 -8.85 -5.98 0.08
N ALA A 196 -7.58 -5.59 0.24
CA ALA A 196 -7.02 -4.39 -0.37
C ALA A 196 -7.19 -4.39 -1.89
N SER A 197 -6.85 -5.52 -2.54
CA SER A 197 -6.98 -5.70 -3.99
C SER A 197 -8.44 -5.65 -4.45
N ILE A 198 -9.37 -6.22 -3.67
CA ILE A 198 -10.82 -6.22 -3.97
C ILE A 198 -11.40 -4.81 -3.85
N TYR A 199 -11.16 -4.09 -2.74
CA TYR A 199 -11.71 -2.74 -2.57
C TYR A 199 -11.12 -1.75 -3.58
N TYR A 200 -9.82 -1.86 -3.87
CA TYR A 200 -9.18 -1.04 -4.89
C TYR A 200 -9.80 -1.27 -6.27
N ALA A 201 -10.02 -2.53 -6.67
CA ALA A 201 -10.69 -2.86 -7.94
C ALA A 201 -12.17 -2.43 -7.94
N TYR A 202 -12.88 -2.63 -6.83
CA TYR A 202 -14.31 -2.34 -6.72
C TYR A 202 -14.63 -0.85 -6.82
N ASN A 203 -13.72 0.03 -6.38
CA ASN A 203 -13.84 1.47 -6.54
C ASN A 203 -14.20 1.89 -7.98
N ALA A 204 -13.58 1.27 -8.99
CA ALA A 204 -13.89 1.57 -10.39
C ALA A 204 -15.30 1.15 -10.80
N ILE A 205 -15.80 0.01 -10.29
CA ILE A 205 -17.16 -0.47 -10.55
C ILE A 205 -18.19 0.42 -9.86
N HIS A 206 -17.94 0.76 -8.59
CA HIS A 206 -18.82 1.62 -7.81
C HIS A 206 -18.95 3.00 -8.46
N ARG A 207 -17.83 3.63 -8.83
CA ARG A 207 -17.83 4.91 -9.56
C ARG A 207 -18.55 4.82 -10.91
N TYR A 208 -18.42 3.72 -11.64
CA TYR A 208 -19.13 3.49 -12.90
C TYR A 208 -20.67 3.40 -12.72
N MET A 209 -21.13 2.89 -11.57
CA MET A 209 -22.55 2.78 -11.26
C MET A 209 -23.15 4.11 -10.79
N GLU A 210 -22.39 4.91 -10.03
CA GLU A 210 -22.87 6.19 -9.51
C GLU A 210 -22.77 7.34 -10.52
N ASP A 211 -21.70 7.37 -11.33
CA ASP A 211 -21.43 8.46 -12.26
C ASP A 211 -21.60 8.02 -13.73
N PRO A 212 -22.72 8.36 -14.39
CA PRO A 212 -23.00 7.95 -15.76
C PRO A 212 -22.09 8.61 -16.80
N PHE A 213 -21.31 9.64 -16.43
CA PHE A 213 -20.42 10.36 -17.35
C PHE A 213 -18.96 9.91 -17.27
N MET A 214 -18.62 9.01 -16.34
CA MET A 214 -17.26 8.48 -16.24
C MET A 214 -16.94 7.56 -17.43
N SER A 215 -16.01 8.00 -18.27
CA SER A 215 -15.55 7.23 -19.43
C SER A 215 -14.45 6.24 -19.03
N TYR A 216 -14.84 5.08 -18.51
CA TYR A 216 -13.92 3.94 -18.42
C TYR A 216 -13.89 3.17 -19.75
N GLN A 217 -12.73 2.61 -20.10
CA GLN A 217 -12.62 1.71 -21.24
C GLN A 217 -13.43 0.42 -20.96
N PRO A 218 -14.29 -0.04 -21.89
CA PRO A 218 -15.09 -1.26 -21.72
C PRO A 218 -14.27 -2.49 -21.32
N GLU A 219 -13.09 -2.64 -21.90
CA GLU A 219 -12.13 -3.73 -21.65
C GLU A 219 -11.65 -3.70 -20.19
N THR A 220 -11.35 -2.52 -19.67
CA THR A 220 -10.89 -2.33 -18.29
C THR A 220 -11.99 -2.71 -17.30
N LEU A 221 -13.23 -2.24 -17.51
CA LEU A 221 -14.36 -2.61 -16.66
C LEU A 221 -14.68 -4.12 -16.74
N PHE A 222 -14.56 -4.70 -17.93
CA PHE A 222 -14.73 -6.14 -18.13
C PHE A 222 -13.70 -6.94 -17.32
N ASN A 223 -12.42 -6.57 -17.40
CA ASN A 223 -11.32 -7.23 -16.69
C ASN A 223 -11.41 -7.06 -15.18
N ILE A 224 -11.70 -5.85 -14.69
CA ILE A 224 -11.96 -5.57 -13.26
C ILE A 224 -13.12 -6.43 -12.75
N SER A 225 -14.22 -6.48 -13.50
CA SER A 225 -15.40 -7.23 -13.07
C SER A 225 -15.16 -8.75 -13.06
N ARG A 226 -14.35 -9.28 -13.99
CA ARG A 226 -13.91 -10.69 -14.00
C ARG A 226 -13.03 -11.02 -12.79
N PHE A 227 -12.05 -10.15 -12.50
CA PHE A 227 -11.19 -10.28 -11.35
C PHE A 227 -12.00 -10.34 -10.05
N LEU A 228 -12.91 -9.37 -9.87
CA LEU A 228 -13.79 -9.26 -8.71
C LEU A 228 -14.78 -10.41 -8.58
N MET A 229 -15.40 -10.85 -9.68
CA MET A 229 -16.32 -12.00 -9.67
C MET A 229 -15.63 -13.28 -9.16
N ASN A 230 -14.34 -13.45 -9.48
CA ASN A 230 -13.57 -14.58 -9.01
C ASN A 230 -13.18 -14.45 -7.53
N GLU A 231 -12.63 -13.29 -7.12
CA GLU A 231 -12.20 -13.06 -5.74
C GLU A 231 -13.38 -13.05 -4.75
N THR A 232 -14.56 -12.58 -5.16
CA THR A 232 -15.79 -12.49 -4.32
C THR A 232 -16.69 -13.73 -4.40
N LYS A 233 -16.23 -14.81 -5.06
CA LYS A 233 -17.00 -16.06 -5.16
C LYS A 233 -17.30 -16.65 -3.78
N ASN A 234 -16.29 -16.72 -2.93
CA ASN A 234 -16.37 -17.32 -1.59
C ASN A 234 -16.30 -16.29 -0.45
N ILE A 235 -16.07 -15.02 -0.76
CA ILE A 235 -15.84 -13.96 0.21
C ILE A 235 -16.98 -12.95 0.10
N HIS A 236 -17.56 -12.61 1.25
CA HIS A 236 -18.53 -11.54 1.37
C HIS A 236 -17.89 -10.38 2.14
N LEU A 237 -17.66 -9.26 1.44
CA LEU A 237 -17.10 -8.05 2.01
C LEU A 237 -18.20 -7.00 2.22
N LYS A 238 -18.08 -6.23 3.30
CA LYS A 238 -18.97 -5.11 3.61
C LYS A 238 -18.82 -4.04 2.52
N GLY A 239 -19.91 -3.39 2.11
CA GLY A 239 -19.91 -2.37 1.05
C GLY A 239 -19.71 -2.87 -0.39
N VAL A 240 -19.21 -4.09 -0.61
CA VAL A 240 -19.01 -4.67 -1.95
C VAL A 240 -20.29 -5.34 -2.46
N SER A 241 -20.97 -4.71 -3.41
CA SER A 241 -22.19 -5.23 -4.01
C SER A 241 -21.89 -6.28 -5.10
N LYS A 242 -22.30 -7.53 -4.85
CA LYS A 242 -22.26 -8.60 -5.87
C LYS A 242 -23.13 -8.26 -7.09
N PHE A 243 -24.24 -7.55 -6.89
CA PHE A 243 -25.10 -7.09 -7.97
C PHE A 243 -24.34 -6.11 -8.89
N ALA A 244 -23.66 -5.10 -8.33
CA ALA A 244 -22.92 -4.12 -9.11
C ALA A 244 -21.81 -4.75 -9.96
N ILE A 245 -21.08 -5.74 -9.41
CA ILE A 245 -20.04 -6.49 -10.14
C ILE A 245 -20.65 -7.26 -11.32
N LEU A 246 -21.72 -8.03 -11.08
CA LEU A 246 -22.36 -8.84 -12.12
C LEU A 246 -23.08 -7.98 -13.16
N TYR A 247 -23.73 -6.88 -12.76
CA TYR A 247 -24.39 -5.94 -13.65
C TYR A 247 -23.38 -5.33 -14.62
N SER A 248 -22.30 -4.75 -14.09
CA SER A 248 -21.23 -4.18 -14.90
C SER A 248 -20.61 -5.22 -15.83
N LEU A 249 -20.33 -6.43 -15.34
CA LEU A 249 -19.81 -7.50 -16.16
C LEU A 249 -20.78 -7.89 -17.29
N SER A 250 -22.09 -7.97 -17.03
CA SER A 250 -23.09 -8.31 -18.04
C SER A 250 -23.15 -7.29 -19.17
N LYS A 251 -23.09 -5.99 -18.83
CA LYS A 251 -23.14 -4.89 -19.78
C LYS A 251 -21.89 -4.84 -20.67
N GLN A 252 -20.71 -5.02 -20.07
CA GLN A 252 -19.47 -5.10 -20.83
C GLN A 252 -19.38 -6.38 -21.65
N ALA A 253 -19.83 -7.53 -21.12
CA ALA A 253 -19.84 -8.79 -21.86
C ALA A 253 -20.73 -8.73 -23.11
N LEU A 254 -21.89 -8.06 -23.04
CA LEU A 254 -22.75 -7.84 -24.20
C LEU A 254 -22.08 -6.93 -25.26
N THR A 255 -21.43 -5.85 -24.80
CA THR A 255 -20.72 -4.90 -25.67
C THR A 255 -19.55 -5.57 -26.41
N MET A 256 -18.78 -6.37 -25.68
CA MET A 256 -17.61 -7.09 -26.21
C MET A 256 -17.96 -8.42 -26.91
N ARG A 257 -19.26 -8.75 -27.05
CA ARG A 257 -19.77 -9.97 -27.71
C ARG A 257 -19.38 -11.30 -27.01
N ALA A 258 -19.15 -11.29 -25.71
CA ALA A 258 -19.02 -12.49 -24.87
C ALA A 258 -20.40 -13.06 -24.50
N PHE A 259 -21.12 -13.62 -25.47
CA PHE A 259 -22.52 -13.98 -25.29
C PHE A 259 -22.75 -15.20 -24.40
N LYS A 260 -21.84 -16.18 -24.38
CA LYS A 260 -21.96 -17.35 -23.50
C LYS A 260 -21.75 -16.94 -22.04
N LEU A 261 -20.74 -16.11 -21.77
CA LEU A 261 -20.51 -15.53 -20.46
C LEU A 261 -21.67 -14.63 -20.02
N ALA A 262 -22.16 -13.74 -20.89
CA ALA A 262 -23.28 -12.85 -20.59
C ALA A 262 -24.53 -13.63 -20.15
N ARG A 263 -24.86 -14.76 -20.80
CA ARG A 263 -25.97 -15.64 -20.36
C ARG A 263 -25.76 -16.16 -18.95
N GLN A 264 -24.57 -16.69 -18.66
CA GLN A 264 -24.27 -17.25 -17.33
C GLN A 264 -24.39 -16.19 -16.23
N ILE A 265 -23.99 -14.95 -16.52
CA ILE A 265 -24.08 -13.84 -15.59
C ILE A 265 -25.53 -13.39 -15.41
N LEU A 266 -26.31 -13.25 -16.50
CA LEU A 266 -27.71 -12.86 -16.44
C LEU A 266 -28.54 -13.88 -15.65
N THR A 267 -28.30 -15.19 -15.82
CA THR A 267 -28.93 -16.23 -14.99
C THR A 267 -28.59 -16.04 -13.50
N LYS A 268 -27.35 -15.67 -13.16
CA LYS A 268 -26.95 -15.39 -11.77
C LYS A 268 -27.55 -14.09 -11.24
N LEU A 269 -27.68 -13.06 -12.07
CA LEU A 269 -28.29 -11.78 -11.70
C LEU A 269 -29.76 -11.97 -11.30
N GLN A 270 -30.50 -12.81 -12.02
CA GLN A 270 -31.89 -13.14 -11.70
C GLN A 270 -32.06 -13.87 -10.36
N GLN A 271 -31.00 -14.50 -9.83
CA GLN A 271 -31.01 -15.12 -8.50
C GLN A 271 -30.78 -14.11 -7.37
N LEU A 272 -30.43 -12.87 -7.69
CA LEU A 272 -30.19 -11.80 -6.72
C LEU A 272 -31.39 -10.84 -6.66
N ARG A 273 -31.46 -10.07 -5.58
CA ARG A 273 -32.42 -8.96 -5.47
C ARG A 273 -31.95 -7.80 -6.35
N ILE A 274 -32.67 -7.57 -7.45
CA ILE A 274 -32.38 -6.50 -8.40
C ILE A 274 -33.07 -5.21 -7.93
N PRO A 275 -32.39 -4.05 -7.90
CA PRO A 275 -33.03 -2.76 -7.64
C PRO A 275 -33.93 -2.34 -8.83
N SER A 276 -35.04 -1.66 -8.56
CA SER A 276 -36.07 -1.32 -9.57
C SER A 276 -35.52 -0.54 -10.76
N GLU A 277 -34.55 0.34 -10.54
CA GLU A 277 -33.91 1.14 -11.58
C GLU A 277 -33.19 0.30 -12.66
N TYR A 278 -32.72 -0.89 -12.29
CA TYR A 278 -31.96 -1.77 -13.18
C TYR A 278 -32.77 -2.95 -13.71
N GLN A 279 -34.00 -3.13 -13.23
CA GLN A 279 -34.87 -4.26 -13.56
C GLN A 279 -35.14 -4.32 -15.07
N ASP A 280 -35.56 -3.20 -15.67
CA ASP A 280 -35.86 -3.09 -17.10
C ASP A 280 -34.67 -3.50 -17.97
N TYR A 281 -33.47 -3.03 -17.60
CA TYR A 281 -32.25 -3.41 -18.31
C TYR A 281 -31.98 -4.90 -18.22
N VAL A 282 -32.06 -5.49 -17.02
CA VAL A 282 -31.76 -6.92 -16.81
C VAL A 282 -32.77 -7.78 -17.57
N ASP A 283 -34.04 -7.41 -17.58
CA ASP A 283 -35.08 -8.13 -18.30
C ASP A 283 -34.91 -8.05 -19.82
N LEU A 284 -34.64 -6.84 -20.36
CA LEU A 284 -34.33 -6.66 -21.79
C LEU A 284 -33.04 -7.38 -22.21
N ALA A 285 -31.99 -7.34 -21.40
CA ALA A 285 -30.74 -8.06 -21.63
C ALA A 285 -30.97 -9.58 -21.64
N SER A 286 -31.80 -10.08 -20.72
CA SER A 286 -32.12 -11.50 -20.59
C SER A 286 -32.99 -12.03 -21.74
N LEU A 287 -33.83 -11.18 -22.33
CA LEU A 287 -34.58 -11.50 -23.56
C LEU A 287 -33.70 -11.44 -24.80
N SER A 288 -32.94 -10.35 -24.97
CA SER A 288 -32.11 -10.11 -26.17
C SER A 288 -30.98 -11.13 -26.34
N ILE A 289 -30.39 -11.62 -25.24
CA ILE A 289 -29.29 -12.60 -25.30
C ILE A 289 -29.73 -13.97 -25.86
N ARG A 290 -31.03 -14.29 -25.80
CA ARG A 290 -31.57 -15.55 -26.35
C ARG A 290 -31.44 -15.62 -27.87
N ALA A 291 -31.45 -14.48 -28.54
CA ALA A 291 -31.29 -14.38 -30.00
C ALA A 291 -29.82 -14.40 -30.47
N LYS A 292 -28.85 -14.35 -29.55
CA LYS A 292 -27.41 -14.34 -29.87
C LYS A 292 -26.85 -15.77 -29.99
N PRO A 293 -25.64 -15.98 -30.55
CA PRO A 293 -25.01 -17.30 -30.57
C PRO A 293 -24.46 -17.74 -29.20
N PHE A 294 -24.24 -19.04 -29.00
CA PHE A 294 -23.71 -19.61 -27.74
C PHE A 294 -22.18 -19.80 -27.76
N HIS A 295 -21.46 -18.76 -28.17
CA HIS A 295 -20.01 -18.70 -28.04
C HIS A 295 -19.60 -17.32 -27.55
N ASP A 296 -18.41 -17.24 -26.96
CA ASP A 296 -17.78 -15.96 -26.62
C ASP A 296 -16.89 -15.50 -27.79
N ASN A 297 -16.46 -14.23 -27.76
CA ASN A 297 -15.41 -13.76 -28.65
C ASN A 297 -14.07 -14.39 -28.24
N GLU A 298 -13.29 -14.88 -29.20
CA GLU A 298 -12.01 -15.56 -28.95
C GLU A 298 -10.96 -14.63 -28.32
N ASP A 299 -10.99 -13.34 -28.67
CA ASP A 299 -10.09 -12.31 -28.13
C ASP A 299 -10.22 -12.11 -26.61
N LEU A 300 -11.35 -12.51 -26.02
CA LEU A 300 -11.65 -12.31 -24.60
C LEU A 300 -11.24 -13.52 -23.72
N LEU A 301 -10.81 -14.61 -24.35
CA LEU A 301 -10.39 -15.82 -23.65
C LEU A 301 -9.08 -15.57 -22.88
N SER A 302 -8.98 -16.14 -21.68
CA SER A 302 -7.77 -16.04 -20.88
C SER A 302 -6.71 -17.02 -21.39
N MET A 303 -5.75 -16.55 -22.16
CA MET A 303 -4.59 -17.36 -22.55
C MET A 303 -3.68 -17.61 -21.34
N CYS A 304 -3.28 -18.88 -21.13
CA CYS A 304 -2.25 -19.19 -20.17
C CYS A 304 -0.87 -19.03 -20.79
N TYR A 305 -0.08 -18.07 -20.31
CA TYR A 305 1.29 -17.86 -20.78
C TYR A 305 2.27 -19.00 -20.46
N ARG A 306 1.87 -19.99 -19.63
CA ARG A 306 2.67 -21.18 -19.33
C ARG A 306 2.43 -22.34 -20.30
N CYS A 307 1.19 -22.64 -20.65
CA CYS A 307 0.86 -23.81 -21.50
C CYS A 307 0.13 -23.44 -22.79
N LEU A 308 -0.05 -22.14 -23.06
CA LEU A 308 -0.74 -21.56 -24.22
C LEU A 308 -2.21 -21.98 -24.37
N THR A 309 -2.78 -22.70 -23.40
CA THR A 309 -4.19 -23.07 -23.38
C THR A 309 -5.07 -21.84 -23.16
N TYR A 310 -6.09 -21.67 -24.01
CA TYR A 310 -7.17 -20.72 -23.81
C TYR A 310 -8.15 -21.23 -22.76
N ASN A 311 -8.38 -20.42 -21.73
CA ASN A 311 -9.32 -20.72 -20.66
C ASN A 311 -10.56 -19.84 -20.78
N SER A 312 -11.64 -20.26 -20.13
CA SER A 312 -12.83 -19.43 -19.99
C SER A 312 -12.47 -18.05 -19.40
N PRO A 313 -13.16 -16.97 -19.76
CA PRO A 313 -12.80 -15.64 -19.28
C PRO A 313 -12.83 -15.51 -17.74
N VAL A 314 -13.64 -16.31 -17.03
CA VAL A 314 -13.82 -16.22 -15.57
C VAL A 314 -13.05 -17.35 -14.88
N VAL A 315 -11.73 -17.32 -14.98
CA VAL A 315 -10.83 -18.22 -14.21
C VAL A 315 -9.63 -17.45 -13.64
N GLN A 316 -9.15 -17.87 -12.47
CA GLN A 316 -7.93 -17.33 -11.84
C GLN A 316 -6.72 -18.22 -12.02
N THR A 317 -6.94 -19.49 -12.32
CA THR A 317 -5.91 -20.48 -12.56
C THR A 317 -6.18 -21.16 -13.89
N CYS A 318 -5.12 -21.55 -14.58
CA CYS A 318 -5.26 -22.35 -15.79
C CYS A 318 -5.85 -23.72 -15.45
N ILE A 319 -6.80 -24.18 -16.25
CA ILE A 319 -7.48 -25.48 -16.07
C ILE A 319 -6.51 -26.65 -16.31
N THR A 320 -5.51 -26.46 -17.18
CA THR A 320 -4.56 -27.52 -17.57
C THR A 320 -3.34 -27.60 -16.66
N CYS A 321 -2.74 -26.45 -16.31
CA CYS A 321 -1.48 -26.42 -15.55
C CYS A 321 -1.58 -25.79 -14.16
N ASN A 322 -2.77 -25.38 -13.73
CA ASN A 322 -3.02 -24.71 -12.45
C ASN A 322 -2.18 -23.44 -12.22
N HIS A 323 -1.60 -22.87 -13.28
CA HIS A 323 -0.85 -21.61 -13.21
C HIS A 323 -1.77 -20.48 -12.78
N LYS A 324 -1.41 -19.78 -11.71
CA LYS A 324 -2.15 -18.63 -11.21
C LYS A 324 -1.88 -17.43 -12.10
N PHE A 325 -2.95 -16.82 -12.62
CA PHE A 325 -2.84 -15.61 -13.41
C PHE A 325 -2.41 -14.42 -12.55
N ILE A 326 -1.51 -13.62 -13.10
CA ILE A 326 -1.00 -12.40 -12.49
C ILE A 326 -1.63 -11.24 -13.23
N PHE A 327 -2.27 -10.34 -12.51
CA PHE A 327 -3.03 -9.23 -13.09
C PHE A 327 -2.30 -7.90 -12.93
N SER A 328 -2.41 -7.04 -13.95
CA SER A 328 -2.05 -5.62 -13.84
C SER A 328 -2.97 -4.90 -12.87
N HIS A 329 -2.46 -4.08 -11.96
CA HIS A 329 -3.29 -3.36 -10.97
C HIS A 329 -3.78 -1.98 -11.47
N ILE A 330 -3.85 -1.78 -12.79
CA ILE A 330 -4.54 -0.63 -13.41
C ILE A 330 -5.70 -1.15 -14.27
N LYS A 331 -5.41 -1.89 -15.35
CA LYS A 331 -6.44 -2.45 -16.23
C LYS A 331 -6.91 -3.87 -15.91
N PHE A 332 -6.29 -4.55 -14.94
CA PHE A 332 -6.63 -5.94 -14.56
C PHE A 332 -6.50 -6.96 -15.70
N GLU A 333 -5.64 -6.67 -16.69
CA GLU A 333 -5.25 -7.61 -17.73
C GLU A 333 -4.29 -8.67 -17.19
N ILE A 334 -4.29 -9.87 -17.79
CA ILE A 334 -3.39 -10.95 -17.43
C ILE A 334 -2.02 -10.64 -18.00
N LEU A 335 -1.01 -10.58 -17.14
CA LEU A 335 0.36 -10.31 -17.52
C LEU A 335 1.08 -11.59 -17.97
N PRO A 336 2.01 -11.50 -18.93
CA PRO A 336 2.84 -12.62 -19.41
C PRO A 336 3.95 -13.00 -18.42
N LEU A 337 3.59 -13.16 -17.14
CA LEU A 337 4.51 -13.46 -16.05
C LEU A 337 4.35 -14.90 -15.57
N ILE A 338 5.49 -15.55 -15.34
CA ILE A 338 5.56 -16.91 -14.78
C ILE A 338 6.46 -16.91 -13.55
N GLU A 339 5.92 -17.40 -12.43
CA GLU A 339 6.68 -17.57 -11.19
C GLU A 339 7.63 -18.76 -11.30
N PHE A 340 8.88 -18.55 -10.92
CA PHE A 340 9.87 -19.61 -10.84
C PHE A 340 10.59 -19.59 -9.48
N GLN A 341 11.10 -20.75 -9.09
CA GLN A 341 11.86 -20.94 -7.86
C GLN A 341 13.32 -21.22 -8.17
N LEU A 342 14.20 -20.71 -7.32
CA LEU A 342 15.62 -21.01 -7.37
C LEU A 342 15.87 -22.43 -6.86
N GLU A 343 16.89 -23.08 -7.39
CA GLU A 343 17.39 -24.36 -6.89
C GLU A 343 18.03 -24.18 -5.50
N ASP A 344 17.96 -25.21 -4.64
CA ASP A 344 18.33 -25.13 -3.21
C ASP A 344 19.80 -24.71 -2.95
N ASN A 345 20.65 -24.76 -3.98
CA ASN A 345 22.06 -24.38 -3.95
C ASN A 345 22.33 -22.90 -4.30
N ILE A 346 21.29 -22.07 -4.42
CA ILE A 346 21.41 -20.65 -4.80
C ILE A 346 20.79 -19.79 -3.68
N SER A 347 21.62 -18.95 -3.05
CA SER A 347 21.13 -17.93 -2.12
C SER A 347 20.50 -16.75 -2.88
N ASP A 348 19.53 -16.06 -2.28
CA ASP A 348 18.85 -14.91 -2.89
C ASP A 348 19.85 -13.79 -3.31
N THR A 349 20.96 -13.66 -2.57
CA THR A 349 22.05 -12.71 -2.87
C THR A 349 22.92 -13.15 -4.03
N GLU A 350 23.21 -14.45 -4.16
CA GLU A 350 23.87 -15.01 -5.33
C GLU A 350 22.99 -14.86 -6.58
N ALA A 351 21.68 -15.15 -6.47
CA ALA A 351 20.75 -14.99 -7.57
C ALA A 351 20.69 -13.54 -8.07
N LEU A 352 20.66 -12.55 -7.18
CA LEU A 352 20.70 -11.14 -7.55
C LEU A 352 22.00 -10.77 -8.29
N LYS A 353 23.15 -11.27 -7.85
CA LYS A 353 24.44 -11.04 -8.53
C LYS A 353 24.49 -11.71 -9.91
N LEU A 354 23.94 -12.93 -10.03
CA LEU A 354 23.88 -13.66 -11.29
C LEU A 354 22.96 -12.97 -12.31
N ILE A 355 21.85 -12.40 -11.84
CA ILE A 355 20.96 -11.58 -12.67
C ILE A 355 21.70 -10.30 -13.09
N GLN A 356 22.34 -9.57 -12.17
CA GLN A 356 23.07 -8.35 -12.54
C GLN A 356 24.23 -8.56 -13.51
N ASN A 357 24.83 -9.75 -13.49
CA ASN A 357 25.95 -10.13 -14.36
C ASN A 357 25.51 -10.84 -15.65
N SER A 358 24.21 -11.05 -15.90
CA SER A 358 23.78 -11.67 -17.16
C SER A 358 24.01 -10.69 -18.31
N HIS A 359 24.74 -11.16 -19.33
CA HIS A 359 25.11 -10.34 -20.47
C HIS A 359 23.91 -10.16 -21.41
N ASP A 360 23.48 -8.91 -21.62
CA ASP A 360 22.56 -8.57 -22.71
C ASP A 360 23.28 -8.75 -24.05
N GLU A 361 23.18 -9.93 -24.66
CA GLU A 361 23.58 -10.17 -26.06
C GLU A 361 22.57 -9.54 -27.05
N SER A 362 22.16 -8.29 -26.82
CA SER A 362 21.24 -7.56 -27.69
C SER A 362 21.81 -6.23 -28.17
N LYS A 363 23.12 -6.17 -28.41
CA LYS A 363 23.71 -5.16 -29.31
C LYS A 363 24.78 -5.79 -30.19
N SER A 364 24.56 -5.66 -31.50
CA SER A 364 25.49 -5.86 -32.63
C SER A 364 25.49 -7.21 -33.36
N LYS A 365 24.49 -7.44 -34.23
CA LYS A 365 24.72 -7.91 -35.62
C LYS A 365 23.70 -7.27 -36.56
N GLN A 366 23.94 -6.01 -36.93
CA GLN A 366 23.50 -5.53 -38.24
C GLN A 366 24.44 -6.17 -39.27
N SER A 367 23.92 -7.08 -40.07
CA SER A 367 24.57 -7.51 -41.31
C SER A 367 23.55 -7.35 -42.43
N GLU A 368 23.83 -6.38 -43.27
CA GLU A 368 23.11 -6.03 -44.49
C GLU A 368 23.06 -7.19 -45.50
N ASN A 369 21.93 -7.23 -46.22
CA ASN A 369 21.75 -7.63 -47.62
C ASN A 369 22.14 -9.06 -48.08
N LYS A 370 21.12 -9.85 -48.47
CA LYS A 370 20.79 -10.12 -49.89
C LYS A 370 19.54 -11.02 -50.10
N SER A 371 18.67 -10.53 -51.00
CA SER A 371 17.84 -11.22 -52.01
C SER A 371 16.83 -12.32 -51.64
N GLN A 372 15.55 -11.94 -51.82
CA GLN A 372 14.44 -12.68 -52.46
C GLN A 372 14.67 -14.14 -52.89
N LYS A 373 13.84 -15.04 -52.35
CA LYS A 373 13.00 -15.98 -53.13
C LYS A 373 11.91 -16.63 -52.26
N MET A 374 10.71 -16.62 -52.79
CA MET A 374 9.51 -17.33 -52.33
C MET A 374 9.67 -18.83 -52.61
N ASN A 375 9.35 -19.71 -51.64
CA ASN A 375 8.51 -20.93 -51.80
C ASN A 375 8.79 -22.04 -50.75
N THR A 376 7.67 -22.60 -50.27
CA THR A 376 7.44 -23.97 -49.77
C THR A 376 8.07 -24.44 -48.45
N PHE A 377 7.18 -24.67 -47.47
CA PHE A 377 7.38 -25.54 -46.32
C PHE A 377 7.69 -26.97 -46.78
N ILE A 378 8.89 -27.45 -46.46
CA ILE A 378 9.23 -28.88 -46.41
C ILE A 378 9.74 -29.12 -44.99
N LEU A 379 9.07 -30.04 -44.28
CA LEU A 379 9.43 -30.54 -42.96
C LEU A 379 10.56 -31.56 -43.13
N ASP A 380 11.78 -31.22 -42.71
CA ASP A 380 12.86 -32.19 -42.50
C ASP A 380 13.27 -32.16 -41.01
N GLU A 381 13.19 -33.34 -40.39
CA GLU A 381 13.13 -33.61 -38.94
C GLU A 381 14.49 -33.61 -38.20
N GLU A 382 15.59 -33.08 -38.76
CA GLU A 382 16.91 -33.24 -38.11
C GLU A 382 17.78 -31.98 -38.16
N SER A 383 17.34 -30.92 -37.49
CA SER A 383 18.25 -29.83 -37.09
C SER A 383 18.05 -29.48 -35.63
N GLN A 384 19.12 -29.64 -34.85
CA GLN A 384 19.20 -29.31 -33.44
C GLN A 384 18.87 -27.82 -33.23
N ASP A 385 17.68 -27.54 -32.69
CA ASP A 385 17.21 -26.20 -32.36
C ASP A 385 18.08 -25.56 -31.25
N GLN A 386 19.11 -24.83 -31.67
CA GLN A 386 19.79 -23.83 -30.83
C GLN A 386 18.98 -22.51 -30.70
N SER A 387 17.67 -22.54 -30.98
CA SER A 387 16.82 -21.34 -31.09
C SER A 387 15.87 -21.13 -29.91
N VAL A 388 15.66 -22.13 -29.04
CA VAL A 388 14.72 -22.04 -27.91
C VAL A 388 15.48 -21.79 -26.61
N ASP A 389 15.16 -20.67 -25.92
CA ASP A 389 15.72 -20.36 -24.60
C ASP A 389 15.58 -21.56 -23.64
N PRO A 390 16.63 -21.96 -22.89
CA PRO A 390 16.60 -23.07 -21.94
C PRO A 390 15.41 -23.07 -20.96
N PHE A 391 14.87 -21.89 -20.60
CA PHE A 391 13.66 -21.79 -19.78
C PHE A 391 12.39 -22.15 -20.57
N THR A 392 12.28 -21.66 -21.81
CA THR A 392 11.14 -21.96 -22.69
C THR A 392 11.11 -23.45 -23.03
N TYR A 393 12.29 -24.05 -23.21
CA TYR A 393 12.43 -25.50 -23.37
C TYR A 393 11.94 -26.27 -22.13
N LYS A 394 12.35 -25.84 -20.91
CA LYS A 394 11.82 -26.42 -19.65
C LYS A 394 10.31 -26.22 -19.48
N LEU A 395 9.75 -25.16 -20.05
CA LEU A 395 8.34 -24.84 -20.00
C LEU A 395 7.52 -25.70 -20.98
N MET A 396 8.04 -25.95 -22.18
CA MET A 396 7.43 -26.82 -23.20
C MET A 396 7.49 -28.31 -22.81
N ASN A 397 8.57 -28.75 -22.16
CA ASN A 397 8.76 -30.15 -21.74
C ASN A 397 8.17 -30.45 -20.36
N PHE A 398 7.33 -29.56 -19.82
CA PHE A 398 6.75 -29.75 -18.51
C PHE A 398 5.54 -30.72 -18.57
N GLU A 399 5.75 -31.96 -18.12
CA GLU A 399 4.68 -32.95 -17.94
C GLU A 399 4.01 -32.77 -16.58
N ASN A 400 2.74 -32.34 -16.55
CA ASN A 400 1.90 -32.38 -15.34
C ASN A 400 1.62 -33.84 -14.93
N LYS A 401 2.51 -34.44 -14.14
CA LYS A 401 2.30 -35.80 -13.60
C LYS A 401 1.38 -35.82 -12.38
N GLU A 402 1.15 -34.66 -11.76
CA GLU A 402 0.30 -34.50 -10.58
C GLU A 402 -0.71 -33.35 -10.80
N ASN A 403 -1.91 -33.48 -10.22
CA ASN A 403 -2.95 -32.44 -10.24
C ASN A 403 -2.59 -31.17 -9.44
N SER A 404 -1.34 -31.02 -9.01
CA SER A 404 -0.82 -29.94 -8.16
C SER A 404 0.10 -29.01 -8.97
N TYR A 405 0.00 -27.70 -8.76
CA TYR A 405 0.88 -26.73 -9.41
C TYR A 405 2.32 -26.88 -8.88
N GLN A 406 3.27 -27.23 -9.75
CA GLN A 406 4.69 -27.19 -9.42
C GLN A 406 5.38 -26.00 -10.12
N PRO A 407 6.04 -25.10 -9.36
CA PRO A 407 6.79 -23.98 -9.91
C PRO A 407 8.05 -24.47 -10.62
N ILE A 408 8.47 -23.74 -11.66
CA ILE A 408 9.65 -24.09 -12.45
C ILE A 408 10.90 -23.86 -11.60
N LYS A 409 11.74 -24.89 -11.41
CA LYS A 409 13.03 -24.78 -10.74
C LYS A 409 14.12 -24.38 -11.74
N VAL A 410 14.82 -23.29 -11.43
CA VAL A 410 15.80 -22.66 -12.32
C VAL A 410 17.21 -22.79 -11.74
N ASN A 411 18.12 -23.32 -12.55
CA ASN A 411 19.52 -23.55 -12.21
C ASN A 411 20.37 -22.31 -12.56
N LYS A 412 21.60 -22.23 -12.02
CA LYS A 412 22.53 -21.10 -12.23
C LYS A 412 22.75 -20.76 -13.71
N THR A 413 22.86 -21.77 -14.57
CA THR A 413 23.08 -21.59 -16.02
C THR A 413 21.90 -20.94 -16.74
N ILE A 414 20.67 -21.31 -16.35
CA ILE A 414 19.44 -20.77 -16.95
C ILE A 414 19.20 -19.33 -16.46
N LEU A 415 19.54 -19.01 -15.21
CA LEU A 415 19.52 -17.64 -14.70
C LEU A 415 20.48 -16.72 -15.46
N GLN A 416 21.67 -17.23 -15.82
CA GLN A 416 22.67 -16.47 -16.57
C GLN A 416 22.30 -16.27 -18.04
N SER A 417 21.55 -17.21 -18.63
CA SER A 417 21.09 -17.09 -20.03
C SER A 417 19.88 -16.17 -20.19
N MET A 418 19.25 -15.75 -19.09
CA MET A 418 18.10 -14.85 -19.13
C MET A 418 18.52 -13.39 -19.15
N SER A 419 17.84 -12.58 -19.98
CA SER A 419 18.03 -11.13 -19.96
C SER A 419 17.52 -10.53 -18.67
N THR A 420 18.27 -9.56 -18.13
CA THR A 420 17.94 -8.86 -16.88
C THR A 420 16.58 -8.16 -16.96
N THR A 421 16.24 -7.64 -18.14
CA THR A 421 15.00 -6.94 -18.44
C THR A 421 13.76 -7.84 -18.43
N SER A 422 13.94 -9.16 -18.57
CA SER A 422 12.83 -10.13 -18.54
C SER A 422 12.53 -10.65 -17.13
N ILE A 423 13.40 -10.41 -16.15
CA ILE A 423 13.25 -10.93 -14.79
C ILE A 423 12.76 -9.83 -13.85
N ILE A 424 11.66 -10.09 -13.14
CA ILE A 424 11.13 -9.23 -12.10
C ILE A 424 11.33 -9.91 -10.74
N VAL A 425 12.04 -9.21 -9.84
CA VAL A 425 12.31 -9.70 -8.49
C VAL A 425 11.48 -8.93 -7.47
N CYS A 426 10.67 -9.65 -6.70
CA CYS A 426 9.94 -9.10 -5.55
C CYS A 426 10.69 -9.44 -4.26
N LYS A 427 11.38 -8.44 -3.71
CA LYS A 427 12.23 -8.56 -2.51
C LYS A 427 11.40 -8.47 -1.24
N TRP A 428 10.58 -9.48 -0.99
CA TRP A 428 9.74 -9.55 0.20
C TRP A 428 10.59 -9.65 1.48
N PRO A 429 10.27 -8.87 2.53
CA PRO A 429 10.95 -9.02 3.82
C PRO A 429 10.56 -10.35 4.48
N LYS A 430 11.46 -10.87 5.33
CA LYS A 430 11.16 -12.03 6.20
C LYS A 430 9.88 -11.74 6.99
N PRO A 431 8.98 -12.72 7.19
CA PRO A 431 9.10 -14.17 6.95
C PRO A 431 8.82 -14.63 5.50
N LEU A 432 8.44 -13.73 4.59
CA LEU A 432 8.18 -14.10 3.20
C LEU A 432 9.49 -14.24 2.42
N LYS A 433 9.55 -15.24 1.53
CA LYS A 433 10.69 -15.45 0.62
C LYS A 433 10.59 -14.54 -0.61
N PHE A 434 11.73 -14.27 -1.22
CA PHE A 434 11.76 -13.55 -2.49
C PHE A 434 11.00 -14.33 -3.55
N LYS A 435 10.29 -13.59 -4.40
CA LYS A 435 9.57 -14.17 -5.53
C LYS A 435 10.18 -13.68 -6.83
N TYR A 436 10.38 -14.61 -7.74
CA TYR A 436 10.98 -14.36 -9.04
C TYR A 436 9.95 -14.63 -10.12
N TYR A 437 9.78 -13.66 -11.01
CA TYR A 437 8.89 -13.75 -12.14
C TYR A 437 9.69 -13.54 -13.42
N ARG A 438 9.38 -14.33 -14.44
CA ARG A 438 9.89 -14.12 -15.78
C ARG A 438 8.79 -13.62 -16.70
N ASN A 439 9.06 -12.55 -17.43
CA ASN A 439 8.29 -12.10 -18.55
C ASN A 439 8.60 -12.97 -19.79
N VAL A 440 7.61 -13.71 -20.27
CA VAL A 440 7.77 -14.57 -21.45
C VAL A 440 7.52 -13.85 -22.76
N LEU A 441 6.95 -12.63 -22.73
CA LEU A 441 6.72 -11.79 -23.91
C LEU A 441 7.42 -10.43 -23.74
N PRO A 442 8.67 -10.28 -24.24
CA PRO A 442 9.44 -9.04 -24.09
C PRO A 442 8.77 -7.79 -24.68
N GLY A 443 7.86 -7.96 -25.65
CA GLY A 443 7.09 -6.85 -26.24
C GLY A 443 6.10 -6.19 -25.29
N PHE A 444 5.73 -6.84 -24.18
CA PHE A 444 4.90 -6.27 -23.14
C PHE A 444 5.78 -5.93 -21.94
N LEU A 445 6.12 -4.65 -21.79
CA LEU A 445 6.93 -4.20 -20.66
C LEU A 445 6.10 -4.23 -19.37
N VAL A 446 6.66 -4.87 -18.34
CA VAL A 446 6.02 -5.06 -17.05
C VAL A 446 6.98 -4.60 -15.95
N THR A 447 6.46 -3.85 -15.00
CA THR A 447 7.18 -3.34 -13.84
C THR A 447 6.44 -3.69 -12.55
N ASN A 448 7.18 -3.73 -11.44
CA ASN A 448 6.60 -3.87 -10.11
C ASN A 448 6.88 -2.64 -9.25
N CYS A 449 5.94 -2.30 -8.38
CA CYS A 449 6.20 -1.29 -7.36
C CYS A 449 7.14 -1.86 -6.30
N GLN A 450 8.19 -1.12 -5.93
CA GLN A 450 9.19 -1.57 -4.95
C GLN A 450 8.63 -1.74 -3.52
N ASN A 451 7.50 -1.10 -3.21
CA ASN A 451 6.92 -1.15 -1.87
C ASN A 451 5.77 -2.15 -1.74
N CYS A 452 4.82 -2.16 -2.69
CA CYS A 452 3.68 -3.08 -2.63
C CYS A 452 3.86 -4.37 -3.45
N PHE A 453 4.89 -4.43 -4.30
CA PHE A 453 5.20 -5.56 -5.18
C PHE A 453 4.03 -6.00 -6.10
N LYS A 454 3.05 -5.11 -6.31
CA LYS A 454 2.01 -5.30 -7.33
C LYS A 454 2.62 -5.03 -8.71
N MET A 455 2.12 -5.75 -9.70
CA MET A 455 2.61 -5.73 -11.08
C MET A 455 1.74 -4.80 -11.93
N PHE A 456 2.38 -4.12 -12.89
CA PHE A 456 1.76 -3.16 -13.79
C PHE A 456 2.40 -3.23 -15.17
N HIS A 457 1.67 -2.83 -16.21
CA HIS A 457 2.30 -2.45 -17.47
C HIS A 457 3.12 -1.18 -17.25
N SER A 458 4.35 -1.13 -17.78
CA SER A 458 5.27 -0.01 -17.54
C SER A 458 4.68 1.33 -17.96
N ASP A 459 4.16 1.41 -19.18
CA ASP A 459 3.60 2.64 -19.75
C ASP A 459 2.43 3.19 -18.90
N GLU A 460 1.57 2.30 -18.43
CA GLU A 460 0.42 2.67 -17.59
C GLU A 460 0.85 3.13 -16.21
N TYR A 461 1.83 2.44 -15.61
CA TYR A 461 2.36 2.78 -14.30
C TYR A 461 3.04 4.15 -14.32
N GLU A 462 3.83 4.44 -15.35
CA GLU A 462 4.50 5.74 -15.50
C GLU A 462 3.50 6.88 -15.63
N VAL A 463 2.46 6.72 -16.45
CA VAL A 463 1.40 7.74 -16.60
C VAL A 463 0.68 8.01 -15.27
N GLU A 464 0.30 6.96 -14.54
CA GLU A 464 -0.40 7.10 -13.26
C GLU A 464 0.50 7.69 -12.16
N VAL A 465 1.78 7.31 -12.14
CA VAL A 465 2.76 7.89 -11.23
C VAL A 465 3.02 9.36 -11.55
N LEU A 466 3.11 9.75 -12.82
CA LEU A 466 3.24 11.16 -13.22
C LEU A 466 2.00 11.98 -12.84
N ARG A 467 0.81 11.38 -12.92
CA ARG A 467 -0.46 12.03 -12.58
C ARG A 467 -0.61 12.28 -11.08
N PHE A 468 -0.29 11.28 -10.26
CA PHE A 468 -0.54 11.32 -8.82
C PHE A 468 0.71 11.63 -7.97
N GLY A 469 1.91 11.45 -8.52
CA GLY A 469 3.18 11.56 -7.80
C GLY A 469 3.47 10.38 -6.87
N TYR A 470 2.69 9.30 -6.95
CA TYR A 470 2.82 8.11 -6.12
C TYR A 470 2.24 6.87 -6.83
N CYS A 471 2.58 5.67 -6.34
CA CYS A 471 2.02 4.43 -6.84
C CYS A 471 0.49 4.39 -6.64
N PRO A 472 -0.31 4.08 -7.68
CA PRO A 472 -1.78 4.16 -7.63
C PRO A 472 -2.40 3.22 -6.58
N PHE A 473 -1.74 2.08 -6.29
CA PHE A 473 -2.21 1.12 -5.30
C PHE A 473 -1.80 1.48 -3.86
N CYS A 474 -0.50 1.65 -3.60
CA CYS A 474 0.01 1.82 -2.24
C CYS A 474 0.29 3.27 -1.82
N ARG A 475 0.10 4.24 -2.71
CA ARG A 475 0.28 5.69 -2.47
C ARG A 475 1.65 6.07 -1.91
N THR A 476 2.64 5.21 -2.11
CA THR A 476 4.02 5.50 -1.76
C THR A 476 4.63 6.29 -2.91
N LYS A 477 5.27 7.41 -2.61
CA LYS A 477 6.01 8.19 -3.60
C LYS A 477 7.12 7.32 -4.19
N THR A 478 7.18 7.24 -5.51
CA THR A 478 8.30 6.65 -6.23
C THR A 478 9.43 7.66 -6.18
N GLY A 479 10.45 7.37 -5.36
CA GLY A 479 11.68 8.16 -5.26
C GLY A 479 12.65 7.83 -6.38
#